data_AF-A0A1W9PLP3-F1
#
_entry.id   AF-A0A1W9PLP3-F1
#
_cell.length_a   1.000
_cell.length_b   1.000
_cell.length_c   1.000
_cell.angle_alpha   90.00
_cell.angle_beta   90.00
_cell.angle_gamma   90.00
#
_symmetry.space_group_name_H-M   'P 1'
#
loop_
_entity.id
_entity.type
_entity.pdbx_description
1 polymer ?
#
loop_
_entity_poly.entity_id
_entity_poly.type
_entity_poly.pdbx_seq_one_letter_code
_entity_poly.pdbx_strand_id
1 'polypeptide(L)'
;MKVLDGMFFGTIMLPAALASKLAFLGEYGVEFGKVLSAVGATLYTPVWLVFGFILTLLFKNSLQQINSLRISAFSVCFSAILFIAAVLSMNKISEFLYFNF
;
A
#
# COMPACT_ATOMS: atom_id res chain seq x y z
N MET A 1 18.82 -11.56 10.32
CA MET A 1 17.99 -12.18 9.27
C MET A 1 16.71 -12.72 9.89
N LYS A 2 15.70 -11.88 10.15
CA LYS A 2 14.35 -12.34 10.56
C LYS A 2 13.30 -12.01 9.50
N VAL A 3 13.46 -10.87 8.83
CA VAL A 3 12.51 -10.38 7.83
C VAL A 3 12.69 -11.09 6.47
N LEU A 4 13.94 -11.28 6.02
CA LEU A 4 14.22 -12.03 4.78
C LEU A 4 13.73 -13.48 4.84
N ASP A 5 13.85 -14.11 6.01
CA ASP A 5 13.38 -15.48 6.22
C ASP A 5 11.86 -15.55 6.08
N GLY A 6 11.12 -14.60 6.68
CA GLY A 6 9.67 -14.48 6.49
C GLY A 6 9.23 -14.12 5.06
N MET A 7 10.06 -13.43 4.27
CA MET A 7 9.73 -13.05 2.88
C MET A 7 9.93 -14.16 1.86
N PHE A 8 10.95 -15.01 2.05
CA PHE A 8 11.32 -16.07 1.09
C PHE A 8 10.96 -17.49 1.58
N PHE A 9 10.99 -17.73 2.88
CA PHE A 9 10.79 -19.05 3.50
C PHE A 9 9.64 -19.05 4.54
N GLY A 10 8.87 -17.97 4.61
CA GLY A 10 7.74 -17.87 5.53
C GLY A 10 6.64 -18.89 5.24
N THR A 11 5.84 -19.19 6.26
CA THR A 11 4.69 -20.10 6.15
C THR A 11 3.68 -19.55 5.13
N ILE A 12 3.40 -20.34 4.09
CA ILE A 12 2.40 -19.99 3.07
C ILE A 12 1.03 -20.40 3.61
N MET A 13 0.16 -19.40 3.83
CA MET A 13 -1.22 -19.63 4.23
C MET A 13 -2.19 -19.45 3.05
N LEU A 14 -2.90 -20.51 2.69
CA LEU A 14 -3.90 -20.52 1.61
C LEU A 14 -5.34 -20.50 2.16
N PRO A 15 -6.32 -20.07 1.35
CA PRO A 15 -7.73 -20.13 1.72
C PRO A 15 -8.21 -21.55 2.00
N ALA A 16 -8.98 -21.76 3.08
CA ALA A 16 -9.59 -23.06 3.41
C ALA A 16 -10.47 -23.63 2.28
N ALA A 17 -11.06 -22.78 1.43
CA ALA A 17 -11.81 -23.21 0.25
C ALA A 17 -10.95 -24.01 -0.77
N LEU A 18 -9.66 -23.67 -0.87
CA LEU A 18 -8.71 -24.35 -1.75
C LEU A 18 -8.21 -25.68 -1.17
N ALA A 19 -8.39 -25.92 0.14
CA ALA A 19 -7.99 -27.18 0.77
C ALA A 19 -8.67 -28.40 0.11
N SER A 20 -9.92 -28.24 -0.37
CA SER A 20 -10.67 -29.32 -1.05
C SER A 20 -9.97 -29.89 -2.30
N LYS A 21 -9.08 -29.14 -2.94
CA LYS A 21 -8.31 -29.58 -4.12
C LYS A 21 -6.80 -29.55 -3.93
N LEU A 22 -6.30 -28.74 -3.00
CA LEU A 22 -4.87 -28.52 -2.76
C LEU A 22 -4.41 -29.06 -1.40
N ALA A 23 -5.21 -29.88 -0.69
CA ALA A 23 -4.83 -30.43 0.62
C ALA A 23 -3.46 -31.12 0.64
N PHE A 24 -3.01 -31.69 -0.49
CA PHE A 24 -1.69 -32.31 -0.63
C PHE A 24 -0.51 -31.33 -0.40
N LEU A 25 -0.72 -30.01 -0.52
CA LEU A 25 0.29 -29.00 -0.19
C LEU A 25 0.56 -28.91 1.32
N GLY A 26 -0.32 -29.47 2.17
CA GLY A 26 -0.11 -29.53 3.62
C GLY A 26 1.19 -30.25 4.01
N GLU A 27 1.59 -31.28 3.26
CA GLU A 27 2.86 -32.00 3.48
C GLU A 27 4.10 -31.16 3.16
N TYR A 28 3.94 -30.09 2.39
CA TYR A 28 5.00 -29.16 1.99
C TYR A 28 5.05 -27.89 2.86
N GLY A 29 4.36 -27.89 4.01
CA GLY A 29 4.36 -26.77 4.96
C GLY A 29 3.38 -25.64 4.62
N VAL A 30 2.35 -25.91 3.82
CA VAL A 30 1.29 -24.95 3.48
C VAL A 30 0.10 -25.13 4.42
N GLU A 31 -0.26 -24.07 5.12
CA GLU A 31 -1.41 -24.07 6.03
C GLU A 31 -2.66 -23.52 5.34
N PHE A 32 -3.82 -24.13 5.63
CA PHE A 32 -5.10 -23.68 5.08
C PHE A 32 -5.92 -22.98 6.15
N GLY A 33 -6.25 -21.71 5.92
CA GLY A 33 -6.94 -20.86 6.87
C GLY A 33 -7.91 -19.88 6.23
N LYS A 34 -8.53 -19.03 7.04
CA LYS A 34 -9.42 -17.97 6.54
C LYS A 34 -8.59 -16.90 5.82
N VAL A 35 -8.99 -16.54 4.61
CA VAL A 35 -8.29 -15.59 3.71
C VAL A 35 -7.88 -14.33 4.48
N LEU A 36 -6.59 -13.97 4.36
CA LEU A 36 -5.98 -12.76 4.95
C LEU A 36 -6.02 -12.65 6.49
N SER A 37 -6.37 -13.73 7.23
CA SER A 37 -6.38 -13.69 8.70
C SER A 37 -4.98 -13.48 9.29
N ALA A 38 -3.95 -13.98 8.61
CA ALA A 38 -2.54 -13.77 8.97
C ALA A 38 -2.10 -12.29 8.92
N VAL A 39 -2.79 -11.46 8.15
CA VAL A 39 -2.48 -10.04 7.94
C VAL A 39 -3.43 -9.14 8.73
N GLY A 40 -4.23 -9.71 9.64
CA GLY A 40 -5.22 -8.96 10.43
C GLY A 40 -6.34 -8.33 9.57
N ALA A 41 -6.58 -8.86 8.37
CA ALA A 41 -7.56 -8.27 7.47
C ALA A 41 -8.99 -8.51 7.94
N THR A 42 -9.85 -7.56 7.62
CA THR A 42 -11.29 -7.66 7.87
C THR A 42 -12.02 -8.17 6.64
N LEU A 43 -13.29 -8.57 6.79
CA LEU A 43 -14.14 -8.95 5.64
C LEU A 43 -14.30 -7.82 4.61
N TYR A 44 -14.04 -6.57 4.99
CA TYR A 44 -14.11 -5.40 4.12
C TYR A 44 -12.81 -5.12 3.35
N THR A 45 -11.69 -5.75 3.71
CA THR A 45 -10.40 -5.52 3.04
C THR A 45 -10.45 -5.80 1.54
N PRO A 46 -11.08 -6.90 1.05
CA PRO A 46 -11.26 -7.11 -0.38
C PRO A 46 -12.11 -6.03 -1.05
N VAL A 47 -13.14 -5.53 -0.36
CA VAL A 47 -14.01 -4.45 -0.88
C VAL A 47 -13.21 -3.16 -1.06
N TRP A 48 -12.38 -2.81 -0.08
CA TRP A 48 -11.49 -1.65 -0.16
C TRP A 48 -10.44 -1.79 -1.25
N LEU A 49 -9.90 -2.99 -1.48
CA LEU A 49 -8.96 -3.25 -2.57
C LEU A 49 -9.61 -3.04 -3.94
N VAL A 50 -10.80 -3.60 -4.15
CA VAL A 50 -11.55 -3.42 -5.40
C VAL A 50 -11.94 -1.95 -5.59
N PHE A 51 -12.43 -1.30 -4.54
CA PHE A 51 -12.77 0.12 -4.57
C PHE A 51 -11.55 0.99 -4.92
N GLY A 52 -10.42 0.78 -4.23
CA GLY A 52 -9.18 1.50 -4.51
C GLY A 52 -8.70 1.25 -5.93
N PHE A 53 -8.80 0.03 -6.44
CA PHE A 53 -8.46 -0.30 -7.81
C PHE A 53 -9.34 0.46 -8.82
N ILE A 54 -10.66 0.43 -8.66
CA ILE A 54 -11.59 1.20 -9.51
C ILE A 54 -11.25 2.69 -9.44
N LEU A 55 -11.03 3.21 -8.24
CA LEU A 55 -10.67 4.60 -8.01
C LEU A 55 -9.40 4.98 -8.78
N THR A 56 -8.36 4.15 -8.71
CA THR A 56 -7.10 4.40 -9.45
C THR A 56 -7.28 4.42 -10.96
N LEU A 57 -8.21 3.63 -11.51
CA LEU A 57 -8.51 3.62 -12.96
C LEU A 57 -9.31 4.84 -13.42
N LEU A 58 -10.13 5.44 -12.53
CA LEU A 58 -10.89 6.63 -12.85
C LEU A 58 -10.02 7.89 -12.97
N PHE A 59 -8.91 7.93 -12.23
CA PHE A 59 -7.99 9.06 -12.27
C PHE A 59 -6.96 8.91 -13.39
N LYS A 60 -6.71 10.02 -14.10
CA LYS A 60 -5.65 10.06 -15.12
C LYS A 60 -4.30 9.85 -14.46
N ASN A 61 -3.51 8.97 -15.06
CA ASN A 61 -2.12 8.74 -14.66
C ASN A 61 -1.32 10.05 -14.68
N SER A 62 -0.34 10.20 -13.78
CA SER A 62 0.49 11.41 -13.68
C SER A 62 1.19 11.76 -14.99
N LEU A 63 1.60 10.78 -15.80
CA LEU A 63 2.17 11.02 -17.14
C LEU A 63 1.14 11.64 -18.10
N GLN A 64 -0.12 11.20 -18.02
CA GLN A 64 -1.19 11.79 -18.82
C GLN A 64 -1.50 13.23 -18.38
N GLN A 65 -1.34 13.53 -17.08
CA GLN A 65 -1.52 14.89 -16.56
C GLN A 65 -0.42 15.84 -17.06
N ILE A 66 0.85 15.39 -17.08
CA ILE A 66 1.99 16.17 -17.60
C ILE A 66 1.76 16.59 -19.06
N ASN A 67 1.26 15.68 -19.91
CA ASN A 67 1.00 15.98 -21.32
C ASN A 67 -0.09 17.06 -21.53
N SER A 68 -1.00 17.22 -20.56
CA SER A 68 -2.02 18.27 -20.58
C SER A 68 -1.62 19.54 -19.81
N LEU A 69 -0.46 19.52 -19.15
CA LEU A 69 -0.05 20.58 -18.22
C LEU A 69 0.47 21.79 -18.98
N ARG A 70 -0.26 22.90 -18.90
CA ARG A 70 0.18 24.20 -19.43
C ARG A 70 0.89 24.97 -18.32
N ILE A 71 2.22 25.01 -18.37
CA ILE A 71 3.01 25.82 -17.43
C ILE A 71 2.80 27.29 -17.77
N SER A 72 2.22 28.05 -16.84
CA SER A 72 2.10 29.51 -16.92
C SER A 72 2.87 30.16 -15.78
N ALA A 73 3.26 31.43 -15.95
CA ALA A 73 3.95 32.19 -14.89
C ALA A 73 3.12 32.25 -13.59
N PHE A 74 1.78 32.29 -13.70
CA PHE A 74 0.89 32.21 -12.56
C PHE A 74 0.97 30.86 -11.84
N SER A 75 0.92 29.75 -12.59
CA SER A 75 1.04 28.39 -12.03
C SER A 75 2.37 28.19 -11.31
N VAL A 76 3.46 28.72 -11.87
CA VAL A 76 4.80 28.67 -11.26
C VAL A 76 4.83 29.49 -9.96
N CYS A 77 4.37 30.75 -10.00
CA CYS A 77 4.32 31.61 -8.82
C CYS A 77 3.47 31.00 -7.69
N PHE A 78 2.28 30.50 -8.03
CA PHE A 78 1.39 29.85 -7.09
C PHE A 78 2.03 28.59 -6.47
N SER A 79 2.68 27.75 -7.28
CA SER A 79 3.40 26.57 -6.79
C SER A 79 4.56 26.94 -5.86
N ALA A 80 5.29 28.03 -6.15
CA ALA A 80 6.40 28.50 -5.33
C ALA A 80 5.91 29.00 -3.96
N ILE A 81 4.81 29.76 -3.94
CA ILE A 81 4.19 30.23 -2.69
C ILE A 81 3.72 29.03 -1.85
N LEU A 82 3.05 28.06 -2.45
CA LEU A 82 2.61 26.85 -1.75
C LEU A 82 3.77 26.03 -1.21
N PHE A 83 4.84 25.88 -1.99
CA PHE A 83 6.05 25.16 -1.57
C PHE A 83 6.71 25.85 -0.36
N ILE A 84 6.87 27.17 -0.43
CA ILE A 84 7.40 27.97 0.69
C ILE A 84 6.51 27.79 1.93
N ALA A 85 5.19 27.94 1.78
CA ALA A 85 4.25 27.75 2.89
C ALA A 85 4.34 26.34 3.51
N ALA A 86 4.46 25.30 2.69
CA ALA A 86 4.62 23.92 3.15
C ALA A 86 5.92 23.71 3.95
N VAL A 87 7.05 24.22 3.44
CA VAL A 87 8.36 24.15 4.11
C VAL A 87 8.33 24.90 5.44
N LEU A 88 7.76 26.11 5.48
CA LEU A 88 7.60 26.86 6.74
C LEU A 88 6.69 26.13 7.73
N SER A 89 5.63 25.45 7.26
CA SER A 89 4.74 24.65 8.11
C SER A 89 5.41 23.39 8.66
N MET A 90 6.48 22.91 8.03
CA MET A 90 7.19 21.69 8.41
C MET A 90 7.98 21.86 9.73
N ASN A 91 8.25 23.10 10.14
CA ASN A 91 8.95 23.43 11.40
C ASN A 91 8.17 23.09 12.68
N LYS A 92 6.92 22.63 12.59
CA LYS A 92 6.11 22.28 13.77
C LYS A 92 6.07 20.78 14.10
N ILE A 93 6.65 19.91 13.27
CA ILE A 93 6.62 18.45 13.48
C ILE A 93 8.00 17.86 13.17
N SER A 94 8.94 18.12 14.07
CA SER A 94 10.12 17.25 14.22
C SER A 94 10.16 16.77 15.66
N GLU A 95 9.08 16.10 16.07
CA GLU A 95 9.22 15.10 17.11
C GLU A 95 9.89 13.91 16.43
N PHE A 96 11.21 13.81 16.60
CA PHE A 96 11.89 12.54 16.43
C PHE A 96 11.07 11.51 17.23
N LEU A 97 10.34 10.65 16.53
CA LEU A 97 9.79 9.43 17.12
C LEU A 97 11.00 8.63 17.59
N TYR A 98 11.39 8.82 18.85
CA TYR A 98 12.27 7.89 19.53
C TYR A 98 11.51 6.58 19.60
N PHE A 99 11.80 5.69 18.65
CA PHE A 99 11.53 4.28 18.84
C PHE A 99 12.45 3.85 19.98
N ASN A 100 11.90 3.73 21.19
CA ASN A 100 12.51 2.93 22.24
C ASN A 100 12.52 1.48 21.74
N PHE A 101 13.65 1.06 21.19
CA PHE A 101 13.97 -0.34 20.97
C PHE A 101 14.37 -1.01 22.28
#